data_AF-A0A370G343-F1
#
_entry.id   AF-A0A370G343-F1
#
_cell.length_a   1.000
_cell.length_b   1.000
_cell.length_c   1.000
_cell.angle_alpha   90.00
_cell.angle_beta   90.00
_cell.angle_gamma   90.00
#
_symmetry.space_group_name_H-M   'P 1'
#
loop_
_entity.id
_entity.type
_entity.pdbx_description
1 polymer ?
#
loop_
_entity_poly.entity_id
_entity_poly.type
_entity_poly.pdbx_seq_one_letter_code
_entity_poly.pdbx_strand_id
1 'polypeptide(L)'
;MSKCAHQMKLPVPYLSSGKEAPQDIVPEWIIDWGSVLHLWVLEMESDDGPVYAPCVVFCDDTWSKIGPISSLEVVRQTCHRWAAIHDRTVRDMTRPRRQLMSQAEATVDIEPSELDADLPGDPWSYDEEVGRFRLNLACLGVEIAGEVTGSDLPIDQKAEALGPGLARVESIFRSCSAIQPHHIAPWLAKVRAAAVSWLTEMDAVDVLETDEDLGRSMADEVRRDDLTLDEALSRLGNDIVDFYRSLPVQETRPNEDPFSRARKAWSAGVDRLSYFAALIPAQQAMEGSE
;
A
#
# COMPACT_ATOMS: atom_id res chain seq x y z
N MET A 1 -40.63 -16.56 6.65
CA MET A 1 -40.15 -16.68 8.04
C MET A 1 -38.83 -15.92 8.12
N SER A 2 -38.85 -14.68 8.59
CA SER A 2 -37.69 -13.78 8.70
C SER A 2 -37.39 -13.60 10.20
N LYS A 3 -36.70 -14.59 10.77
CA LYS A 3 -36.08 -14.48 12.09
C LYS A 3 -34.58 -14.62 11.85
N CYS A 4 -33.79 -13.84 12.59
CA CYS A 4 -32.38 -14.10 12.90
C CYS A 4 -31.26 -13.54 12.00
N ALA A 5 -31.37 -12.38 11.35
CA ALA A 5 -30.14 -11.67 10.94
C ALA A 5 -29.49 -10.96 12.14
N HIS A 6 -30.30 -10.34 13.00
CA HIS A 6 -29.80 -9.52 14.13
C HIS A 6 -29.38 -10.33 15.37
N GLN A 7 -29.76 -11.61 15.45
CA GLN A 7 -29.35 -12.52 16.54
C GLN A 7 -28.14 -13.39 16.18
N MET A 8 -27.68 -13.35 14.93
CA MET A 8 -26.47 -14.06 14.51
C MET A 8 -25.24 -13.23 14.88
N LYS A 9 -24.24 -13.90 15.44
CA LYS A 9 -22.95 -13.28 15.75
C LYS A 9 -22.22 -12.95 14.48
N LEU A 10 -21.59 -11.78 14.45
CA LEU A 10 -20.72 -11.39 13.36
C LEU A 10 -19.54 -12.36 13.24
N PRO A 11 -19.03 -12.63 12.02
CA PRO A 11 -17.85 -13.45 11.85
C PRO A 11 -16.64 -12.75 12.48
N VAL A 12 -16.03 -13.42 13.46
CA VAL A 12 -14.83 -12.92 14.15
C VAL A 12 -13.62 -13.18 13.26
N PRO A 13 -12.85 -12.13 12.88
CA PRO A 13 -11.62 -12.33 12.13
C PRO A 13 -10.54 -12.91 13.04
N TYR A 14 -9.71 -13.80 12.51
CA TYR A 14 -8.57 -14.37 13.23
C TYR A 14 -7.30 -14.45 12.40
N LEU A 15 -7.39 -14.31 11.07
CA LEU A 15 -6.24 -14.40 10.18
C LEU A 15 -5.53 -13.05 10.14
N SER A 16 -4.42 -12.97 10.86
CA SER A 16 -3.55 -11.78 10.95
C SER A 16 -2.20 -11.96 10.25
N SER A 17 -1.88 -13.20 9.85
CA SER A 17 -0.67 -13.58 9.13
C SER A 17 -0.99 -14.66 8.11
N GLY A 18 -0.36 -14.58 6.94
CA GLY A 18 -0.48 -15.59 5.89
C GLY A 18 0.12 -16.95 6.26
N LYS A 19 0.95 -17.01 7.31
CA LYS A 19 1.44 -18.28 7.89
C LYS A 19 0.33 -19.10 8.54
N GLU A 20 -0.76 -18.45 8.92
CA GLU A 20 -1.90 -19.04 9.65
C GLU A 20 -3.06 -19.38 8.70
N ALA A 21 -2.87 -19.22 7.39
CA ALA A 21 -3.90 -19.45 6.39
C ALA A 21 -4.41 -20.90 6.46
N PRO A 22 -5.71 -21.12 6.76
CA PRO A 22 -6.26 -22.47 6.93
C PRO A 22 -6.41 -23.22 5.60
N GLN A 23 -6.36 -22.50 4.49
CA GLN A 23 -6.60 -23.02 3.15
C GLN A 23 -5.86 -22.19 2.09
N ASP A 24 -5.80 -22.74 0.88
CA ASP A 24 -5.07 -22.15 -0.24
C ASP A 24 -5.65 -20.79 -0.69
N ILE A 25 -6.97 -20.62 -0.62
CA ILE A 25 -7.67 -19.36 -0.91
C ILE A 25 -8.44 -18.93 0.34
N VAL A 26 -7.98 -17.91 1.05
CA VAL A 26 -8.59 -17.48 2.29
C VAL A 26 -9.89 -16.70 2.04
N PRO A 27 -10.96 -16.98 2.81
CA PRO A 27 -12.21 -16.28 2.67
C PRO A 27 -12.16 -14.93 3.39
N GLU A 28 -12.89 -13.95 2.87
CA GLU A 28 -12.82 -12.56 3.31
C GLU A 28 -13.13 -12.33 4.80
N TRP A 29 -14.03 -13.11 5.37
CA TRP A 29 -14.58 -12.91 6.71
C TRP A 29 -13.64 -13.32 7.84
N ILE A 30 -12.66 -14.22 7.57
CA ILE A 30 -11.65 -14.60 8.58
C ILE A 30 -10.49 -13.61 8.64
N ILE A 31 -10.33 -12.77 7.61
CA ILE A 31 -9.21 -11.84 7.49
C ILE A 31 -9.40 -10.70 8.49
N ASP A 32 -8.37 -10.48 9.31
CA ASP A 32 -8.25 -9.28 10.11
C ASP A 32 -7.73 -8.15 9.22
N TRP A 33 -8.66 -7.38 8.64
CA TRP A 33 -8.35 -6.27 7.74
C TRP A 33 -7.51 -5.18 8.40
N GLY A 34 -7.56 -5.03 9.73
CA GLY A 34 -6.66 -4.13 10.46
C GLY A 34 -5.18 -4.56 10.43
N SER A 35 -4.92 -5.83 10.17
CA SER A 35 -3.57 -6.40 10.02
C SER A 35 -3.11 -6.49 8.56
N VAL A 36 -3.93 -6.01 7.61
CA VAL A 36 -3.62 -6.02 6.17
C VAL A 36 -2.94 -4.72 5.77
N LEU A 37 -1.77 -4.83 5.15
CA LEU A 37 -0.99 -3.71 4.64
C LEU A 37 -1.46 -3.27 3.25
N HIS A 38 -1.64 -4.22 2.32
CA HIS A 38 -2.13 -3.99 0.97
C HIS A 38 -2.53 -5.30 0.27
N LEU A 39 -3.10 -5.20 -0.94
CA LEU A 39 -3.36 -6.34 -1.82
C LEU A 39 -2.30 -6.46 -2.90
N TRP A 40 -1.99 -7.68 -3.33
CA TRP A 40 -1.10 -7.99 -4.44
C TRP A 40 -1.83 -8.63 -5.61
N VAL A 41 -1.38 -8.26 -6.80
CA VAL A 41 -1.55 -9.07 -8.02
C VAL A 41 -0.21 -9.79 -8.20
N LEU A 42 -0.15 -11.08 -7.89
CA LEU A 42 1.10 -11.86 -7.87
C LEU A 42 1.20 -12.72 -9.14
N GLU A 43 2.32 -12.66 -9.85
CA GLU A 43 2.62 -13.60 -10.93
C GLU A 43 3.03 -14.95 -10.36
N MET A 44 2.48 -16.03 -10.91
CA MET A 44 2.70 -17.40 -10.49
C MET A 44 3.43 -18.16 -11.60
N GLU A 45 4.33 -19.06 -11.23
CA GLU A 45 4.99 -19.95 -12.17
C GLU A 45 3.99 -20.93 -12.80
N SER A 46 3.99 -21.02 -14.13
CA SER A 46 3.09 -21.89 -14.89
C SER A 46 3.70 -22.26 -16.25
N ASP A 47 3.61 -23.54 -16.61
CA ASP A 47 4.12 -24.08 -17.87
C ASP A 47 3.30 -23.61 -19.10
N ASP A 48 2.03 -23.22 -18.89
CA ASP A 48 1.07 -22.84 -19.93
C ASP A 48 1.07 -21.32 -20.23
N GLY A 49 2.03 -20.57 -19.67
CA GLY A 49 2.13 -19.11 -19.76
C GLY A 49 1.81 -18.40 -18.44
N PRO A 50 1.90 -17.05 -18.40
CA PRO A 50 1.82 -16.29 -17.16
C PRO A 50 0.40 -16.33 -16.58
N VAL A 51 0.30 -16.79 -15.34
CA VAL A 51 -0.95 -16.80 -14.57
C VAL A 51 -0.75 -16.03 -13.27
N TYR A 52 -1.84 -15.50 -12.72
CA TYR A 52 -1.75 -14.54 -11.63
C TYR A 52 -2.66 -14.95 -10.47
N ALA A 53 -2.28 -14.62 -9.24
CA ALA A 53 -3.07 -14.83 -8.04
C ALA A 53 -3.37 -13.50 -7.33
N PRO A 54 -4.63 -13.25 -6.92
CA PRO A 54 -4.95 -12.11 -6.07
C PRO A 54 -4.59 -12.47 -4.64
N CYS A 55 -3.77 -11.65 -4.00
CA CYS A 55 -3.25 -11.92 -2.66
C CYS A 55 -3.54 -10.76 -1.72
N VAL A 56 -3.68 -11.08 -0.43
CA VAL A 56 -3.64 -10.13 0.66
C VAL A 56 -2.27 -10.19 1.33
N VAL A 57 -1.70 -9.05 1.70
CA VAL A 57 -0.40 -8.92 2.37
C VAL A 57 -0.61 -8.34 3.76
N PHE A 58 -0.06 -9.01 4.77
CA PHE A 58 -0.18 -8.63 6.17
C PHE A 58 0.98 -7.74 6.62
N CYS A 59 0.82 -7.06 7.76
CA CYS A 59 1.85 -6.18 8.32
C CYS A 59 3.16 -6.89 8.73
N ASP A 60 3.15 -8.23 8.82
CA ASP A 60 4.34 -9.06 9.08
C ASP A 60 5.04 -9.53 7.78
N ASP A 61 4.71 -8.93 6.64
CA ASP A 61 5.19 -9.24 5.29
C ASP A 61 4.83 -10.65 4.77
N THR A 62 3.90 -11.35 5.43
CA THR A 62 3.34 -12.60 4.91
C THR A 62 2.13 -12.34 4.02
N TRP A 63 1.71 -13.35 3.24
CA TRP A 63 0.59 -13.18 2.31
C TRP A 63 -0.24 -14.45 2.15
N SER A 64 -1.46 -14.30 1.63
CA SER A 64 -2.36 -15.41 1.29
C SER A 64 -3.20 -15.10 0.06
N LYS A 65 -3.57 -16.11 -0.74
CA LYS A 65 -4.46 -15.90 -1.89
C LYS A 65 -5.88 -15.65 -1.41
N ILE A 66 -6.55 -14.71 -2.03
CA ILE A 66 -7.95 -14.34 -1.72
C ILE A 66 -8.93 -14.71 -2.86
N GLY A 67 -8.41 -15.31 -3.93
CA GLY A 67 -9.17 -15.76 -5.07
C GLY A 67 -8.39 -16.74 -5.93
N PRO A 68 -9.05 -17.33 -6.95
CA PRO A 68 -8.42 -18.31 -7.82
C PRO A 68 -7.32 -17.69 -8.68
N ILE A 69 -6.36 -18.53 -9.07
CA ILE A 69 -5.38 -18.18 -10.10
C ILE A 69 -6.13 -17.96 -11.42
N SER A 70 -5.85 -16.85 -12.10
CA SER A 70 -6.58 -16.46 -13.32
C SER A 70 -5.75 -15.54 -14.22
N SER A 71 -6.39 -15.02 -15.27
CA SER A 71 -5.80 -13.99 -16.12
C SER A 71 -5.57 -12.70 -15.35
N LEU A 72 -4.60 -11.92 -15.81
CA LEU A 72 -4.20 -10.67 -15.18
C LEU A 72 -5.38 -9.71 -14.92
N GLU A 73 -6.27 -9.57 -15.89
CA GLU A 73 -7.42 -8.67 -15.78
C GLU A 73 -8.38 -9.10 -14.67
N VAL A 74 -8.67 -10.40 -14.56
CA VAL A 74 -9.57 -10.95 -13.54
C VAL A 74 -8.97 -10.76 -12.14
N VAL A 75 -7.67 -10.99 -12.01
CA VAL A 75 -6.95 -10.81 -10.74
C VAL A 75 -6.93 -9.34 -10.32
N ARG A 76 -6.61 -8.42 -11.24
CA ARG A 76 -6.68 -6.97 -10.98
C ARG A 76 -8.07 -6.54 -10.55
N GLN A 77 -9.10 -6.95 -11.26
CA GLN A 77 -10.48 -6.65 -10.89
C GLN A 77 -10.82 -7.15 -9.49
N THR A 78 -10.35 -8.35 -9.13
CA THR A 78 -10.54 -8.92 -7.79
C THR A 78 -9.84 -8.07 -6.71
N CYS A 79 -8.55 -7.77 -6.88
CA CYS A 79 -7.79 -6.95 -5.95
C CYS A 79 -8.37 -5.54 -5.81
N HIS A 80 -8.74 -4.89 -6.91
CA HIS A 80 -9.34 -3.54 -6.88
C HIS A 80 -10.73 -3.53 -6.23
N ARG A 81 -11.53 -4.58 -6.45
CA ARG A 81 -12.81 -4.73 -5.76
C ARG A 81 -12.62 -4.85 -4.25
N TRP A 82 -11.68 -5.70 -3.81
CA TRP A 82 -11.42 -5.90 -2.38
C TRP A 82 -10.77 -4.67 -1.75
N ALA A 83 -9.84 -4.03 -2.44
CA ALA A 83 -9.26 -2.74 -2.05
C ALA A 83 -10.34 -1.67 -1.80
N ALA A 84 -11.33 -1.57 -2.70
CA ALA A 84 -12.43 -0.62 -2.56
C ALA A 84 -13.40 -0.96 -1.42
N ILE A 85 -13.55 -2.25 -1.08
CA ILE A 85 -14.39 -2.68 0.04
C ILE A 85 -13.69 -2.43 1.37
N HIS A 86 -12.39 -2.70 1.47
CA HIS A 86 -11.63 -2.73 2.72
C HIS A 86 -10.68 -1.55 2.93
N ASP A 87 -10.75 -0.53 2.07
CA ASP A 87 -9.88 0.65 2.11
C ASP A 87 -8.40 0.27 2.17
N ARG A 88 -8.00 -0.65 1.28
CA ARG A 88 -6.60 -1.10 1.16
C ARG A 88 -6.07 -0.74 -0.21
N THR A 89 -4.78 -0.48 -0.28
CA THR A 89 -4.13 -0.21 -1.56
C THR A 89 -3.89 -1.52 -2.33
N VAL A 90 -3.83 -1.43 -3.65
CA VAL A 90 -3.39 -2.54 -4.51
C VAL A 90 -1.97 -2.24 -4.97
N ARG A 91 -1.02 -3.09 -4.62
CA ARG A 91 0.30 -3.14 -5.25
C ARG A 91 0.28 -4.18 -6.36
N ASP A 92 0.14 -3.69 -7.58
CA ASP A 92 0.14 -4.51 -8.78
C ASP A 92 1.57 -4.90 -9.16
N MET A 93 2.02 -6.07 -8.69
CA MET A 93 3.36 -6.60 -8.92
C MET A 93 3.52 -7.25 -10.31
N THR A 94 2.46 -7.29 -11.13
CA THR A 94 2.43 -7.92 -12.47
C THR A 94 2.73 -6.97 -13.61
N ARG A 95 2.58 -5.67 -13.34
CA ARG A 95 3.34 -4.71 -14.13
C ARG A 95 4.78 -5.07 -13.76
N PRO A 96 5.73 -5.22 -14.69
CA PRO A 96 7.10 -5.04 -14.26
C PRO A 96 7.06 -3.74 -13.47
N ARG A 97 7.43 -3.76 -12.16
CA ARG A 97 7.72 -2.56 -11.34
C ARG A 97 8.27 -1.60 -12.36
N ARG A 98 7.54 -0.55 -12.75
CA ARG A 98 7.76 0.11 -14.04
C ARG A 98 9.26 0.29 -14.11
N GLN A 99 9.95 -0.57 -14.86
CA GLN A 99 11.38 -0.66 -14.71
C GLN A 99 11.70 0.56 -15.53
N LEU A 100 11.85 1.69 -14.83
CA LEU A 100 12.30 2.93 -15.42
C LEU A 100 13.52 2.61 -16.26
N MET A 101 14.26 1.58 -15.83
CA MET A 101 15.49 1.04 -16.32
C MET A 101 15.65 -0.43 -15.91
N SER A 102 16.18 -1.29 -16.77
CA SER A 102 16.78 -2.56 -16.32
C SER A 102 17.98 -2.30 -15.40
N GLN A 103 18.36 -3.26 -14.56
CA GLN A 103 19.57 -3.13 -13.70
C GLN A 103 20.82 -2.81 -14.54
N ALA A 104 20.91 -3.35 -15.76
CA ALA A 104 21.99 -3.04 -16.70
C ALA A 104 21.94 -1.59 -17.24
N GLU A 105 20.76 -0.99 -17.36
CA GLU A 105 20.62 0.40 -17.84
C GLU A 105 20.79 1.43 -16.72
N ALA A 106 20.38 1.08 -15.50
CA ALA A 106 20.41 1.91 -14.29
C ALA A 106 21.80 2.02 -13.66
N THR A 107 22.71 1.15 -14.08
CA THR A 107 24.00 0.99 -13.45
C THR A 107 25.11 1.44 -14.40
N VAL A 108 26.03 2.24 -13.88
CA VAL A 108 27.17 2.75 -14.64
C VAL A 108 28.46 2.36 -13.94
N ASP A 109 29.43 1.85 -14.70
CA ASP A 109 30.75 1.52 -14.19
C ASP A 109 31.51 2.82 -13.92
N ILE A 110 31.90 3.05 -12.67
CA ILE A 110 32.73 4.18 -12.24
C ILE A 110 33.69 3.66 -11.17
N GLU A 111 34.97 3.96 -11.28
CA GLU A 111 35.89 3.61 -10.20
C GLU A 111 35.68 4.58 -9.02
N PRO A 112 35.58 4.10 -7.76
CA PRO A 112 35.31 4.98 -6.61
C PRO A 112 36.38 6.06 -6.43
N SER A 113 37.61 5.80 -6.86
CA SER A 113 38.72 6.75 -6.87
C SER A 113 38.58 7.89 -7.89
N GLU A 114 37.62 7.82 -8.82
CA GLU A 114 37.37 8.83 -9.85
C GLU A 114 36.34 9.88 -9.42
N LEU A 115 35.65 9.67 -8.30
CA LEU A 115 34.75 10.65 -7.70
C LEU A 115 35.40 11.24 -6.46
N ASP A 116 35.93 12.46 -6.60
CA ASP A 116 36.54 13.24 -5.50
C ASP A 116 35.51 13.77 -4.46
N ALA A 117 34.25 13.33 -4.51
CA ALA A 117 33.16 13.85 -3.67
C ALA A 117 32.19 12.77 -3.20
N ASP A 118 31.76 12.87 -1.93
CA ASP A 118 30.75 12.00 -1.33
C ASP A 118 29.40 12.18 -2.04
N LEU A 119 28.97 11.14 -2.77
CA LEU A 119 27.58 11.02 -3.19
C LEU A 119 26.66 10.82 -1.97
N PRO A 120 25.40 11.25 -2.00
CA PRO A 120 24.45 10.84 -0.98
C PRO A 120 24.34 9.31 -0.94
N GLY A 121 24.23 8.78 0.28
CA GLY A 121 23.96 7.37 0.64
C GLY A 121 24.94 6.32 0.10
N ASP A 122 24.43 5.12 -0.18
CA ASP A 122 25.22 3.97 -0.65
C ASP A 122 24.72 3.45 -2.01
N PRO A 123 24.84 4.27 -3.08
CA PRO A 123 24.39 3.90 -4.42
C PRO A 123 25.35 2.91 -5.09
N TRP A 124 26.30 2.35 -4.35
CA TRP A 124 27.39 1.54 -4.85
C TRP A 124 27.07 0.06 -4.73
N SER A 125 27.40 -0.68 -5.79
CA SER A 125 27.41 -2.14 -5.77
C SER A 125 28.73 -2.63 -6.32
N TYR A 126 29.34 -3.63 -5.70
CA TYR A 126 30.52 -4.29 -6.24
C TYR A 126 30.08 -5.46 -7.11
N ASP A 127 30.49 -5.48 -8.38
CA ASP A 127 30.33 -6.63 -9.26
C ASP A 127 31.60 -7.50 -9.14
N GLU A 128 31.46 -8.66 -8.49
CA GLU A 128 32.55 -9.63 -8.29
C GLU A 128 32.99 -10.33 -9.57
N GLU A 129 32.12 -10.46 -10.57
CA GLU A 129 32.44 -11.12 -11.84
C GLU A 129 33.35 -10.24 -12.72
N VAL A 130 33.10 -8.92 -12.69
CA VAL A 130 33.84 -7.93 -13.49
C VAL A 130 34.92 -7.22 -12.65
N GLY A 131 34.89 -7.36 -11.32
CA GLY A 131 35.84 -6.76 -10.39
C GLY A 131 35.73 -5.24 -10.29
N ARG A 132 34.53 -4.68 -10.50
CA ARG A 132 34.30 -3.23 -10.60
C ARG A 132 33.18 -2.76 -9.69
N PHE A 133 33.30 -1.53 -9.17
CA PHE A 133 32.18 -0.85 -8.53
C PHE A 133 31.25 -0.23 -9.58
N ARG A 134 29.98 -0.25 -9.24
CA ARG A 134 28.86 0.08 -10.12
C ARG A 134 27.94 1.05 -9.39
N LEU A 135 27.76 2.23 -9.98
CA LEU A 135 26.88 3.27 -9.48
C LEU A 135 25.45 3.03 -9.96
N ASN A 136 24.51 2.90 -9.03
CA ASN A 136 23.09 2.73 -9.31
C ASN A 136 22.36 4.08 -9.30
N LEU A 137 22.04 4.60 -10.50
CA LEU A 137 21.36 5.88 -10.68
C LEU A 137 19.93 5.88 -10.13
N ALA A 138 19.28 4.71 -10.04
CA ALA A 138 17.94 4.60 -9.47
C ALA A 138 17.98 4.70 -7.93
N CYS A 139 18.95 4.06 -7.29
CA CYS A 139 19.19 4.17 -5.85
C CYS A 139 19.48 5.62 -5.45
N LEU A 140 20.34 6.30 -6.20
CA LEU A 140 20.63 7.71 -6.01
C LEU A 140 19.37 8.60 -6.13
N GLY A 141 18.46 8.27 -7.06
CA GLY A 141 17.19 8.98 -7.19
C GLY A 141 16.26 8.78 -5.99
N VAL A 142 16.16 7.56 -5.46
CA VAL A 142 15.34 7.25 -4.27
C VAL A 142 15.86 8.00 -3.04
N GLU A 143 17.17 8.09 -2.86
CA GLU A 143 17.74 8.80 -1.71
C GLU A 143 17.49 10.31 -1.78
N ILE A 144 17.64 10.93 -2.95
CA ILE A 144 17.30 12.35 -3.14
C ILE A 144 15.81 12.59 -2.87
N ALA A 145 14.94 11.66 -3.30
CA ALA A 145 13.52 11.74 -2.96
C ALA A 145 13.28 11.62 -1.45
N GLY A 146 14.05 10.78 -0.75
CA GLY A 146 14.00 10.65 0.71
C GLY A 146 14.19 11.98 1.45
N GLU A 147 15.07 12.86 0.96
CA GLU A 147 15.31 14.18 1.55
C GLU A 147 14.08 15.10 1.54
N VAL A 148 13.12 14.87 0.65
CA VAL A 148 11.90 15.70 0.50
C VAL A 148 10.60 14.95 0.81
N THR A 149 10.67 13.63 1.03
CA THR A 149 9.49 12.77 1.26
C THR A 149 8.70 13.19 2.49
N GLY A 150 9.38 13.56 3.58
CA GLY A 150 8.75 13.99 4.84
C GLY A 150 8.29 15.45 4.91
N SER A 151 8.27 16.17 3.78
CA SER A 151 7.71 17.53 3.72
C SER A 151 6.20 17.50 3.48
N ASP A 152 5.44 18.42 4.10
CA ASP A 152 3.99 18.58 3.90
C ASP A 152 3.64 19.23 2.53
N LEU A 153 4.53 19.12 1.54
CA LEU A 153 4.36 19.71 0.23
C LEU A 153 3.53 18.79 -0.69
N PRO A 154 2.66 19.35 -1.54
CA PRO A 154 2.05 18.61 -2.64
C PRO A 154 3.09 17.97 -3.58
N ILE A 155 2.72 16.86 -4.23
CA ILE A 155 3.62 16.07 -5.10
C ILE A 155 4.31 16.89 -6.21
N ASP A 156 3.60 17.84 -6.81
CA ASP A 156 4.12 18.76 -7.82
C ASP A 156 5.20 19.69 -7.26
N GLN A 157 5.05 20.13 -6.01
CA GLN A 157 6.05 20.94 -5.30
C GLN A 157 7.21 20.09 -4.77
N LYS A 158 6.96 18.85 -4.34
CA LYS A 158 8.02 17.89 -3.97
C LYS A 158 8.93 17.58 -5.16
N ALA A 159 8.37 17.46 -6.37
CA ALA A 159 9.15 17.25 -7.59
C ALA A 159 10.04 18.45 -7.96
N GLU A 160 9.63 19.67 -7.63
CA GLU A 160 10.47 20.88 -7.77
C GLU A 160 11.56 20.93 -6.69
N ALA A 161 11.23 20.51 -5.47
CA ALA A 161 12.16 20.44 -4.34
C ALA A 161 13.33 19.46 -4.52
N LEU A 162 13.28 18.58 -5.53
CA LEU A 162 14.42 17.74 -5.94
C LEU A 162 15.60 18.53 -6.53
N GLY A 163 15.36 19.78 -6.96
CA GLY A 163 16.34 20.61 -7.68
C GLY A 163 17.72 20.72 -7.00
N PRO A 164 17.81 21.05 -5.70
CA PRO A 164 19.08 21.14 -4.98
C PRO A 164 19.87 19.82 -4.95
N GLY A 165 19.20 18.69 -4.70
CA GLY A 165 19.84 17.37 -4.69
C GLY A 165 20.36 16.97 -6.07
N LEU A 166 19.58 17.22 -7.13
CA LEU A 166 20.01 16.99 -8.51
C LEU A 166 21.18 17.90 -8.93
N ALA A 167 21.19 19.16 -8.50
CA ALA A 167 22.29 20.09 -8.78
C ALA A 167 23.60 19.67 -8.08
N ARG A 168 23.50 19.11 -6.87
CA ARG A 168 24.65 18.52 -6.17
C ARG A 168 25.22 17.34 -6.96
N VAL A 169 24.39 16.40 -7.40
CA VAL A 169 24.81 15.25 -8.22
C VAL A 169 25.45 15.72 -9.54
N GLU A 170 24.85 16.72 -10.20
CA GLU A 170 25.41 17.29 -11.42
C GLU A 170 26.81 17.87 -11.21
N SER A 171 27.01 18.61 -10.12
CA SER A 171 28.32 19.16 -9.76
C SER A 171 29.36 18.07 -9.56
N ILE A 172 28.99 16.98 -8.87
CA ILE A 172 29.87 15.83 -8.62
C ILE A 172 30.23 15.16 -9.95
N PHE A 173 29.26 14.87 -10.82
CA PHE A 173 29.51 14.27 -12.13
C PHE A 173 30.39 15.14 -13.04
N ARG A 174 30.24 16.47 -12.98
CA ARG A 174 31.07 17.40 -13.78
C ARG A 174 32.50 17.52 -13.25
N SER A 175 32.72 17.31 -11.96
CA SER A 175 34.06 17.30 -11.36
C SER A 175 34.85 16.02 -11.65
N CYS A 176 34.16 14.94 -12.03
CA CYS A 176 34.76 13.66 -12.36
C CYS A 176 35.41 13.69 -13.75
N SER A 177 36.72 13.43 -13.82
CA SER A 177 37.45 13.38 -15.10
C SER A 177 37.13 12.13 -15.94
N ALA A 178 36.56 11.10 -15.33
CA ALA A 178 36.22 9.83 -15.99
C ALA A 178 34.85 9.87 -16.69
N ILE A 179 33.93 10.71 -16.20
CA ILE A 179 32.60 10.85 -16.79
C ILE A 179 32.66 11.79 -17.99
N GLN A 180 32.35 11.26 -19.17
CA GLN A 180 32.25 12.09 -20.36
C GLN A 180 31.08 13.09 -20.24
N PRO A 181 31.27 14.39 -20.57
CA PRO A 181 30.24 15.41 -20.38
C PRO A 181 28.87 15.09 -21.02
N HIS A 182 28.87 14.34 -22.12
CA HIS A 182 27.65 13.96 -22.84
C HIS A 182 26.81 12.89 -22.13
N HIS A 183 27.37 12.20 -21.12
CA HIS A 183 26.65 11.21 -20.31
C HIS A 183 25.91 11.83 -19.10
N ILE A 184 26.35 13.02 -18.65
CA ILE A 184 25.84 13.65 -17.42
C ILE A 184 24.34 13.96 -17.51
N ALA A 185 23.90 14.62 -18.59
CA ALA A 185 22.50 14.99 -18.75
C ALA A 185 21.55 13.76 -18.86
N PRO A 186 21.86 12.72 -19.67
CA PRO A 186 21.11 11.48 -19.65
C PRO A 186 21.04 10.80 -18.29
N TRP A 187 22.12 10.80 -17.51
CA TRP A 187 22.16 10.17 -16.19
C TRP A 187 21.34 10.95 -15.15
N LEU A 188 21.42 12.27 -15.14
CA LEU A 188 20.59 13.12 -14.28
C LEU A 188 19.10 12.99 -14.58
N ALA A 189 18.73 12.85 -15.86
CA ALA A 189 17.34 12.61 -16.23
C ALA A 189 16.81 11.29 -15.62
N LYS A 190 17.67 10.25 -15.58
CA LYS A 190 17.35 8.95 -14.97
C LYS A 190 17.20 9.06 -13.44
N VAL A 191 18.13 9.73 -12.77
CA VAL A 191 18.08 10.01 -11.32
C VAL A 191 16.78 10.76 -10.96
N ARG A 192 16.45 11.81 -11.72
CA ARG A 192 15.21 12.57 -11.53
C ARG A 192 13.96 11.72 -11.74
N ALA A 193 13.94 10.88 -12.77
CA ALA A 193 12.80 10.03 -13.05
C ALA A 193 12.56 8.99 -11.94
N ALA A 194 13.64 8.41 -11.40
CA ALA A 194 13.56 7.53 -10.23
C ALA A 194 13.04 8.25 -8.98
N ALA A 195 13.54 9.47 -8.71
CA ALA A 195 13.10 10.28 -7.58
C ALA A 195 11.60 10.64 -7.65
N VAL A 196 11.11 11.11 -8.80
CA VAL A 196 9.69 11.43 -9.00
C VAL A 196 8.81 10.19 -8.86
N SER A 197 9.26 9.04 -9.36
CA SER A 197 8.53 7.77 -9.21
C SER A 197 8.39 7.38 -7.74
N TRP A 198 9.48 7.48 -6.97
CA TRP A 198 9.46 7.21 -5.53
C TRP A 198 8.49 8.12 -4.79
N LEU A 199 8.55 9.43 -5.05
CA LEU A 199 7.63 10.38 -4.44
C LEU A 199 6.17 10.08 -4.79
N THR A 200 5.89 9.69 -6.03
CA THR A 200 4.53 9.34 -6.47
C THR A 200 4.02 8.07 -5.77
N GLU A 201 4.90 7.09 -5.57
CA GLU A 201 4.56 5.84 -4.86
C GLU A 201 4.34 6.09 -3.36
N MET A 202 5.09 7.01 -2.75
CA MET A 202 4.91 7.38 -1.33
C MET A 202 3.72 8.31 -1.10
N ASP A 203 3.42 9.23 -2.02
CA ASP A 203 2.24 10.11 -1.94
C ASP A 203 0.92 9.31 -2.03
N ALA A 204 0.93 8.16 -2.72
CA ALA A 204 -0.19 7.22 -2.72
C ALA A 204 -0.43 6.50 -1.38
N VAL A 205 0.49 6.64 -0.41
CA VAL A 205 0.36 6.08 0.95
C VAL A 205 -0.26 7.11 1.92
N ASP A 206 -0.12 8.41 1.66
CA ASP A 206 -0.65 9.50 2.48
C ASP A 206 -2.05 9.98 2.04
N VAL A 207 -2.98 9.04 1.82
CA VAL A 207 -4.40 9.42 1.68
C VAL A 207 -4.90 9.81 3.08
N LEU A 208 -5.17 11.11 3.28
CA LEU A 208 -5.82 11.65 4.48
C LEU A 208 -7.02 10.77 4.87
N GLU A 209 -6.94 10.12 6.04
CA GLU A 209 -8.00 9.28 6.57
C GLU A 209 -9.32 10.08 6.62
N THR A 210 -10.35 9.58 5.93
CA THR A 210 -11.67 10.19 5.88
C THR A 210 -12.49 9.78 7.11
N ASP A 211 -13.56 10.52 7.39
CA ASP A 211 -14.47 10.14 8.49
C ASP A 211 -15.12 8.78 8.20
N GLU A 212 -15.34 8.48 6.92
CA GLU A 212 -15.81 7.20 6.44
C GLU A 212 -14.79 6.07 6.67
N ASP A 213 -13.49 6.31 6.45
CA ASP A 213 -12.41 5.34 6.73
C ASP A 213 -12.33 5.02 8.23
N LEU A 214 -12.38 6.05 9.07
CA LEU A 214 -12.45 5.89 10.53
C LEU A 214 -13.64 5.02 10.93
N GLY A 215 -14.83 5.30 10.37
CA GLY A 215 -16.04 4.53 10.65
C GLY A 215 -15.93 3.05 10.29
N ARG A 216 -15.29 2.73 9.15
CA ARG A 216 -15.03 1.34 8.73
C ARG A 216 -13.97 0.67 9.59
N SER A 217 -12.92 1.39 9.98
CA SER A 217 -11.88 0.90 10.89
C SER A 217 -12.45 0.54 12.27
N MET A 218 -13.23 1.45 12.88
CA MET A 218 -13.92 1.19 14.15
C MET A 218 -14.89 0.00 14.06
N ALA A 219 -15.59 -0.16 12.93
CA ALA A 219 -16.45 -1.32 12.71
C ALA A 219 -15.65 -2.64 12.67
N ASP A 220 -14.47 -2.64 12.04
CA ASP A 220 -13.59 -3.80 12.01
C ASP A 220 -13.04 -4.13 13.43
N GLU A 221 -12.76 -3.12 14.26
CA GLU A 221 -12.38 -3.31 15.66
C GLU A 221 -13.51 -3.93 16.49
N VAL A 222 -14.71 -3.35 16.43
CA VAL A 222 -15.89 -3.85 17.16
C VAL A 222 -16.23 -5.30 16.77
N ARG A 223 -16.04 -5.66 15.51
CA ARG A 223 -16.31 -7.02 15.00
C ARG A 223 -15.44 -8.10 15.68
N ARG A 224 -14.28 -7.73 16.24
CA ARG A 224 -13.39 -8.69 16.92
C ARG A 224 -13.98 -9.28 18.20
N ASP A 225 -14.99 -8.64 18.78
CA ASP A 225 -15.46 -8.94 20.13
C ASP A 225 -16.61 -9.97 20.22
N ASP A 226 -16.76 -10.84 19.22
CA ASP A 226 -17.74 -11.95 19.20
C ASP A 226 -19.19 -11.52 19.50
N LEU A 227 -19.57 -10.37 18.93
CA LEU A 227 -20.84 -9.68 19.14
C LEU A 227 -21.89 -10.03 18.08
N THR A 228 -23.17 -9.91 18.45
CA THR A 228 -24.26 -9.83 17.48
C THR A 228 -24.25 -8.49 16.73
N LEU A 229 -24.94 -8.41 15.59
CA LEU A 229 -25.05 -7.17 14.83
C LEU A 229 -25.62 -6.01 15.67
N ASP A 230 -26.65 -6.25 16.49
CA ASP A 230 -27.27 -5.20 17.32
C ASP A 230 -26.31 -4.69 18.41
N GLU A 231 -25.56 -5.59 19.03
CA GLU A 231 -24.54 -5.25 20.03
C GLU A 231 -23.38 -4.46 19.39
N ALA A 232 -22.92 -4.90 18.21
CA ALA A 232 -21.87 -4.24 17.47
C ALA A 232 -22.28 -2.83 17.02
N LEU A 233 -23.50 -2.66 16.49
CA LEU A 233 -24.04 -1.35 16.13
C LEU A 233 -24.14 -0.43 17.35
N SER A 234 -24.63 -0.95 18.48
CA SER A 234 -24.72 -0.17 19.72
C SER A 234 -23.35 0.29 20.20
N ARG A 235 -22.33 -0.58 20.13
CA ARG A 235 -20.96 -0.27 20.53
C ARG A 235 -20.30 0.74 19.59
N LEU A 236 -20.36 0.50 18.28
CA LEU A 236 -19.86 1.42 17.26
C LEU A 236 -20.42 2.84 17.46
N GLY A 237 -21.71 2.95 17.81
CA GLY A 237 -22.37 4.23 18.01
C GLY A 237 -21.80 4.98 19.21
N ASN A 238 -21.51 4.27 20.30
CA ASN A 238 -20.87 4.85 21.48
C ASN A 238 -19.44 5.28 21.16
N ASP A 239 -18.66 4.42 20.52
CA ASP A 239 -17.24 4.68 20.20
C ASP A 239 -17.08 5.91 19.28
N ILE A 240 -17.94 6.04 18.25
CA ILE A 240 -17.97 7.22 17.37
C ILE A 240 -18.35 8.48 18.15
N VAL A 241 -19.40 8.41 18.98
CA VAL A 241 -19.84 9.57 19.77
C VAL A 241 -18.73 10.03 20.73
N ASP A 242 -18.05 9.10 21.37
CA ASP A 242 -16.96 9.41 22.30
C ASP A 242 -15.76 10.01 21.56
N PHE A 243 -15.35 9.44 20.42
CA PHE A 243 -14.26 9.98 19.59
C PHE A 243 -14.51 11.43 19.17
N TYR A 244 -15.69 11.73 18.61
CA TYR A 244 -16.03 13.08 18.16
C TYR A 244 -16.27 14.08 19.30
N ARG A 245 -16.56 13.60 20.52
CA ARG A 245 -16.61 14.45 21.72
C ARG A 245 -15.23 14.77 22.28
N SER A 246 -14.27 13.84 22.14
CA SER A 246 -12.90 14.00 22.65
C SER A 246 -11.92 14.65 21.68
N LEU A 247 -12.35 14.89 20.43
CA LEU A 247 -11.51 15.41 19.35
C LEU A 247 -10.88 16.77 19.72
N PRO A 248 -9.53 16.89 19.72
CA PRO A 248 -8.85 18.15 20.01
C PRO A 248 -9.22 19.25 19.00
N VAL A 249 -9.26 20.50 19.45
CA VAL A 249 -9.58 21.69 18.62
C VAL A 249 -8.62 21.87 17.42
N GLN A 250 -7.45 21.23 17.45
CA GLN A 250 -6.47 21.28 16.35
C GLN A 250 -6.78 20.27 15.23
N GLU A 251 -7.49 19.19 15.54
CA GLU A 251 -7.93 18.14 14.61
C GLU A 251 -9.37 18.36 14.12
N THR A 252 -10.08 19.34 14.68
CA THR A 252 -11.37 19.77 14.15
C THR A 252 -11.17 20.51 12.84
N ARG A 253 -11.69 19.93 11.75
CA ARG A 253 -11.87 20.61 10.46
C ARG A 253 -12.80 21.81 10.69
N PRO A 254 -12.30 23.06 10.72
CA PRO A 254 -13.03 24.19 11.31
C PRO A 254 -14.31 24.59 10.54
N ASN A 255 -14.48 24.06 9.33
CA ASN A 255 -15.63 24.33 8.45
C ASN A 255 -16.64 23.18 8.40
N GLU A 256 -16.42 22.09 9.13
CA GLU A 256 -17.31 20.93 9.11
C GLU A 256 -17.93 20.68 10.50
N ASP A 257 -19.26 20.54 10.52
CA ASP A 257 -20.00 20.21 11.72
C ASP A 257 -19.60 18.81 12.26
N PRO A 258 -19.13 18.69 13.51
CA PRO A 258 -18.75 17.40 14.10
C PRO A 258 -19.85 16.35 14.04
N PHE A 259 -21.12 16.77 14.11
CA PHE A 259 -22.24 15.84 14.01
C PHE A 259 -22.44 15.29 12.59
N SER A 260 -22.19 16.10 11.57
CA SER A 260 -22.15 15.65 10.17
C SER A 260 -21.03 14.62 9.94
N ARG A 261 -19.84 14.87 10.48
CA ARG A 261 -18.68 13.96 10.40
C ARG A 261 -18.95 12.63 11.11
N ALA A 262 -19.45 12.70 12.34
CA ALA A 262 -19.87 11.51 13.10
C ALA A 262 -20.93 10.69 12.34
N ARG A 263 -21.87 11.34 11.64
CA ARG A 263 -22.87 10.65 10.82
C ARG A 263 -22.26 9.93 9.62
N LYS A 264 -21.25 10.51 8.96
CA LYS A 264 -20.53 9.86 7.86
C LYS A 264 -19.81 8.60 8.34
N ALA A 265 -19.05 8.73 9.44
CA ALA A 265 -18.38 7.62 10.10
C ALA A 265 -19.37 6.52 10.49
N TRP A 266 -20.49 6.91 11.11
CA TRP A 266 -21.55 5.99 11.51
C TRP A 266 -22.12 5.24 10.31
N SER A 267 -22.51 5.95 9.24
CA SER A 267 -23.07 5.34 8.04
C SER A 267 -22.11 4.31 7.42
N ALA A 268 -20.84 4.68 7.27
CA ALA A 268 -19.83 3.80 6.69
C ALA A 268 -19.56 2.56 7.56
N GLY A 269 -19.52 2.72 8.90
CA GLY A 269 -19.37 1.61 9.83
C GLY A 269 -20.60 0.68 9.88
N VAL A 270 -21.83 1.22 9.79
CA VAL A 270 -23.06 0.41 9.69
C VAL A 270 -23.06 -0.42 8.41
N ASP A 271 -22.69 0.17 7.27
CA ASP A 271 -22.60 -0.54 6.00
C ASP A 271 -21.57 -1.67 6.09
N ARG A 272 -20.43 -1.43 6.75
CA ARG A 272 -19.37 -2.42 7.00
C ARG A 272 -19.85 -3.61 7.85
N LEU A 273 -20.49 -3.35 8.99
CA LEU A 273 -21.02 -4.42 9.86
C LEU A 273 -22.15 -5.19 9.16
N SER A 274 -23.03 -4.49 8.45
CA SER A 274 -24.14 -5.10 7.71
C SER A 274 -23.64 -6.00 6.58
N TYR A 275 -22.57 -5.59 5.90
CA TYR A 275 -21.90 -6.38 4.88
C TYR A 275 -21.42 -7.73 5.45
N PHE A 276 -20.68 -7.72 6.57
CA PHE A 276 -20.22 -8.96 7.21
C PHE A 276 -21.35 -9.82 7.77
N ALA A 277 -22.42 -9.20 8.31
CA ALA A 277 -23.60 -9.92 8.75
C ALA A 277 -24.29 -10.66 7.59
N ALA A 278 -24.30 -10.07 6.39
CA ALA A 278 -24.89 -10.66 5.20
C ALA A 278 -24.10 -11.85 4.62
N LEU A 279 -22.84 -12.04 5.03
CA LEU A 279 -22.04 -13.20 4.62
C LEU A 279 -22.45 -14.50 5.35
N ILE A 280 -23.06 -14.41 6.53
CA ILE A 280 -23.44 -15.56 7.36
C ILE A 280 -24.49 -16.46 6.67
N PRO A 281 -25.61 -15.91 6.12
CA PRO A 281 -26.59 -16.74 5.40
C PRO A 281 -26.04 -17.37 4.12
N ALA A 282 -25.08 -16.71 3.45
CA ALA A 282 -24.44 -17.23 2.25
C ALA A 282 -23.55 -18.44 2.56
N GLN A 283 -22.85 -18.43 3.70
CA GLN A 283 -22.05 -19.55 4.19
C GLN A 283 -22.91 -20.78 4.50
N GLN A 284 -24.00 -20.59 5.25
CA GLN A 284 -24.91 -21.69 5.62
C GLN A 284 -25.58 -22.34 4.40
N ALA A 285 -25.83 -21.58 3.34
CA ALA A 285 -26.36 -22.12 2.08
C ALA A 285 -25.31 -22.97 1.33
N MET A 286 -24.03 -22.61 1.42
CA MET A 286 -22.94 -23.37 0.80
C MET A 286 -22.62 -24.65 1.56
N GLU A 287 -22.56 -24.62 2.89
CA GLU A 287 -22.30 -25.80 3.74
C GLU A 287 -23.47 -26.79 3.77
N GLY A 288 -24.71 -26.32 3.59
CA GLY A 288 -25.90 -27.19 3.51
C GLY A 288 -26.15 -27.84 2.15
N SER A 289 -25.24 -27.66 1.19
CA SER A 289 -25.33 -28.18 -0.19
C SER A 289 -24.33 -29.31 -0.49
N GLU A 290 -23.51 -29.71 0.49
CA GLU A 290 -22.69 -30.94 0.48
C GLU A 290 -23.42 -32.14 1.08
#